data_AF-A0AAD8HUD8-F1
#
_entry.id   AF-A0AAD8HUD8-F1
#
_cell.length_a   1.000
_cell.length_b   1.000
_cell.length_c   1.000
_cell.angle_alpha   90.00
_cell.angle_beta   90.00
_cell.angle_gamma   90.00
#
_symmetry.space_group_name_H-M   'P 1'
#
loop_
_entity.id
_entity.type
_entity.pdbx_description
1 polymer ?
#
loop_
_entity_poly.entity_id
_entity_poly.type
_entity_poly.pdbx_seq_one_letter_code
_entity_poly.pdbx_strand_id
1 'polypeptide(L)'
;MYSKKDMVPHKTKFPSGIKALAYYVHNKGLKLGIYSDAGTQTCGRTMPGSLGFEEQDAKTSASWGIDYLKYDNCNNNNIDVKQRYPIMSKALLNSGRSIFYSLCEWGQEDPSTWAPPLEIVGELLEIFLKTGIGN
;
A
#
# COMPACT_ATOMS: atom_id res chain seq x y z
N MET A 1 14.42 -5.03 -7.47
CA MET A 1 14.43 -5.75 -8.77
C MET A 1 13.61 -7.01 -8.58
N TYR A 2 12.49 -7.13 -9.29
CA TYR A 2 11.56 -8.24 -9.15
C TYR A 2 12.24 -9.59 -9.41
N SER A 3 12.01 -10.57 -8.53
CA SER A 3 12.33 -11.98 -8.76
C SER A 3 11.00 -12.71 -8.76
N LYS A 4 10.64 -13.37 -9.86
CA LYS A 4 9.33 -14.07 -10.00
C LYS A 4 8.11 -13.17 -9.74
N LYS A 5 8.21 -11.89 -10.14
CA LYS A 5 7.18 -10.83 -10.02
C LYS A 5 6.94 -10.26 -8.61
N ASP A 6 7.63 -10.74 -7.57
CA ASP A 6 7.50 -10.17 -6.21
C ASP A 6 8.49 -9.03 -5.96
N MET A 7 8.10 -8.05 -5.15
CA MET A 7 9.04 -7.05 -4.64
C MET A 7 10.19 -7.74 -3.90
N VAL A 8 11.43 -7.32 -4.19
CA VAL A 8 12.62 -7.86 -3.53
C VAL A 8 13.35 -6.72 -2.82
N PRO A 9 13.58 -6.84 -1.50
CA PRO A 9 14.32 -5.83 -0.78
C PRO A 9 15.79 -5.82 -1.19
N HIS A 10 16.40 -4.64 -1.08
CA HIS A 10 17.82 -4.50 -1.38
C HIS A 10 18.67 -5.27 -0.36
N LYS A 11 19.27 -6.39 -0.77
CA LYS A 11 19.96 -7.31 0.14
C LYS A 11 21.07 -6.66 0.97
N THR A 12 21.80 -5.68 0.43
CA THR A 12 22.84 -5.02 1.21
C THR A 12 22.30 -4.01 2.23
N LYS A 13 21.12 -3.43 1.99
CA LYS A 13 20.49 -2.47 2.91
C LYS A 13 19.62 -3.17 3.96
N PHE A 14 18.99 -4.26 3.56
CA PHE A 14 18.14 -5.10 4.39
C PHE A 14 18.65 -6.55 4.36
N PRO A 15 19.83 -6.83 4.96
CA PRO A 15 20.47 -8.14 4.90
C PRO A 15 19.63 -9.26 5.51
N SER A 16 18.80 -8.94 6.51
CA SER A 16 17.85 -9.87 7.13
C SER A 16 16.44 -9.79 6.51
N GLY A 17 16.25 -8.97 5.47
CA GLY A 17 14.96 -8.72 4.83
C GLY A 17 14.02 -7.83 5.65
N ILE A 18 12.91 -7.42 5.01
CA ILE A 18 11.93 -6.51 5.62
C ILE A 18 11.13 -7.18 6.73
N LYS A 19 10.82 -8.48 6.60
CA LYS A 19 10.09 -9.22 7.63
C LYS A 19 10.81 -9.25 8.98
N ALA A 20 12.14 -9.44 8.97
CA ALA A 20 12.93 -9.39 10.20
C ALA A 20 12.94 -7.99 10.81
N LEU A 21 13.00 -6.94 9.96
CA LEU A 21 12.90 -5.56 10.42
C LEU A 21 11.53 -5.26 11.04
N ALA A 22 10.44 -5.68 10.39
CA ALA A 22 9.08 -5.53 10.93
C ALA A 22 8.95 -6.20 12.29
N TYR A 23 9.40 -7.45 12.42
CA TYR A 23 9.41 -8.17 13.69
C TYR A 23 10.18 -7.41 14.79
N TYR A 24 11.37 -6.89 14.48
CA TYR A 24 12.15 -6.09 15.43
C TYR A 24 11.41 -4.82 15.86
N VAL A 25 10.84 -4.07 14.90
CA VAL A 25 10.09 -2.83 15.14
C VAL A 25 8.85 -3.10 15.99
N HIS A 26 8.09 -4.15 15.68
CA HIS A 26 6.91 -4.56 16.44
C HIS A 26 7.25 -4.96 17.89
N ASN A 27 8.38 -5.65 18.11
CA ASN A 27 8.85 -5.98 19.46
C ASN A 27 9.26 -4.76 20.30
N LYS A 28 9.38 -3.58 19.68
CA LYS A 28 9.57 -2.30 20.36
C LYS A 28 8.25 -1.53 20.55
N GLY A 29 7.11 -2.13 20.23
CA GLY A 29 5.80 -1.48 20.32
C GLY A 29 5.52 -0.47 19.20
N LEU A 30 6.33 -0.48 18.13
CA LEU A 30 6.23 0.45 17.01
C LEU A 30 5.56 -0.21 15.80
N LYS A 31 5.23 0.60 14.78
CA LYS A 31 4.66 0.18 13.49
C LYS A 31 5.66 0.49 12.36
N LEU A 32 5.65 -0.32 11.30
CA LEU A 32 6.57 -0.16 10.17
C LEU A 32 5.83 0.26 8.90
N GLY A 33 6.27 1.37 8.30
CA GLY A 33 5.80 1.83 6.99
C GLY A 33 6.72 1.46 5.84
N ILE A 34 6.14 1.35 4.65
CA ILE A 34 6.85 1.21 3.38
C ILE A 34 6.37 2.27 2.37
N TYR A 35 7.13 2.43 1.30
CA TYR A 35 6.87 3.36 0.21
C TYR A 35 6.75 2.61 -1.11
N SER A 36 5.76 2.97 -1.91
CA SER A 36 5.69 2.64 -3.33
C SER A 36 5.03 3.78 -4.11
N ASP A 37 4.77 3.54 -5.38
CA ASP A 37 4.27 4.52 -6.33
C ASP A 37 3.15 3.89 -7.18
N ALA A 38 2.10 4.66 -7.43
CA ALA A 38 1.02 4.37 -8.37
C ALA A 38 1.47 4.54 -9.83
N GLY A 39 2.70 4.17 -10.13
CA GLY A 39 3.35 4.28 -11.44
C GLY A 39 4.30 3.12 -11.69
N THR A 40 4.91 3.12 -12.88
CA THR A 40 5.84 2.05 -13.30
C THR A 40 7.17 2.08 -12.55
N GLN A 41 7.55 3.25 -12.05
CA GLN A 41 8.75 3.49 -11.24
C GLN A 41 8.42 4.49 -10.14
N THR A 42 9.12 4.39 -9.02
CA THR A 42 9.11 5.43 -7.99
C THR A 42 9.57 6.79 -8.53
N CYS A 43 9.23 7.88 -7.84
CA CYS A 43 9.70 9.22 -8.21
C CYS A 43 11.22 9.32 -8.42
N GLY A 44 12.01 8.57 -7.65
CA GLY A 44 13.48 8.53 -7.81
C GLY A 44 13.97 7.80 -9.07
N ARG A 45 13.10 7.07 -9.78
CA ARG A 45 13.41 6.30 -11.01
C ARG A 45 14.52 5.26 -10.86
N THR A 46 14.87 4.89 -9.63
CA THR A 46 15.87 3.86 -9.31
C THR A 46 15.22 2.56 -8.83
N MET A 47 13.92 2.59 -8.54
CA MET A 47 13.15 1.46 -8.01
C MET A 47 11.82 1.35 -8.76
N PRO A 48 11.35 0.11 -8.99
CA PRO A 48 10.03 -0.10 -9.59
C PRO A 48 8.93 0.47 -8.69
N GLY A 49 7.84 0.94 -9.32
CA GLY A 49 6.57 1.20 -8.64
C GLY A 49 5.66 -0.02 -8.74
N SER A 50 4.42 0.15 -8.32
CA SER A 50 3.44 -0.94 -8.19
C SER A 50 2.32 -0.94 -9.23
N LEU A 51 2.35 -0.03 -10.22
CA LEU A 51 1.30 0.05 -11.24
C LEU A 51 1.20 -1.26 -12.04
N GLY A 52 0.03 -1.91 -11.99
CA GLY A 52 -0.25 -3.21 -12.61
C GLY A 52 0.21 -4.43 -11.79
N PHE A 53 0.78 -4.23 -10.61
CA PHE A 53 1.24 -5.27 -9.68
C PHE A 53 0.65 -5.11 -8.28
N GLU A 54 -0.41 -4.33 -8.14
CA GLU A 54 -0.94 -3.87 -6.86
C GLU A 54 -1.33 -5.03 -5.92
N GLU A 55 -2.01 -6.05 -6.44
CA GLU A 55 -2.41 -7.23 -5.67
C GLU A 55 -1.21 -8.01 -5.13
N GLN A 56 -0.19 -8.19 -5.96
CA GLN A 56 1.03 -8.92 -5.59
C GLN A 56 1.86 -8.13 -4.57
N ASP A 57 2.00 -6.82 -4.78
CA ASP A 57 2.77 -5.95 -3.91
C ASP A 57 2.09 -5.74 -2.55
N ALA A 58 0.76 -5.68 -2.51
CA ALA A 58 -0.01 -5.66 -1.28
C ALA A 58 0.16 -6.96 -0.48
N LYS A 59 0.06 -8.13 -1.13
CA LYS A 59 0.31 -9.43 -0.49
C LYS A 59 1.74 -9.53 0.03
N THR A 60 2.72 -9.06 -0.74
CA THR A 60 4.12 -9.04 -0.31
C THR A 60 4.31 -8.16 0.91
N SER A 61 3.75 -6.94 0.91
CA SER A 61 3.78 -6.02 2.04
C SER A 61 3.15 -6.61 3.31
N ALA A 62 1.98 -7.25 3.17
CA ALA A 62 1.32 -7.94 4.27
C ALA A 62 2.18 -9.10 4.81
N SER A 63 2.78 -9.90 3.93
CA SER A 63 3.64 -11.03 4.31
C SER A 63 4.91 -10.60 5.08
N TRP A 64 5.38 -9.38 4.84
CA TRP A 64 6.49 -8.77 5.57
C TRP A 64 6.07 -8.12 6.88
N GLY A 65 4.77 -7.96 7.13
CA GLY A 65 4.27 -7.31 8.35
C GLY A 65 4.28 -5.79 8.28
N ILE A 66 4.17 -5.19 7.09
CA ILE A 66 4.02 -3.74 6.94
C ILE A 66 2.69 -3.27 7.54
N ASP A 67 2.68 -2.10 8.17
CA ASP A 67 1.50 -1.49 8.81
C ASP A 67 1.02 -0.24 8.09
N TYR A 68 1.86 0.36 7.24
CA TYR A 68 1.58 1.63 6.57
C TYR A 68 2.18 1.63 5.16
N LEU A 69 1.43 2.11 4.17
CA LEU A 69 1.90 2.34 2.81
C LEU A 69 1.75 3.81 2.45
N LYS A 70 2.87 4.49 2.16
CA LYS A 70 2.87 5.75 1.40
C LYS A 70 2.83 5.41 -0.09
N TYR A 71 1.88 5.97 -0.84
CA TYR A 71 1.65 5.63 -2.24
C TYR A 71 1.68 6.88 -3.14
N ASP A 72 2.83 7.11 -3.77
CA ASP A 72 3.11 8.26 -4.63
C ASP A 72 2.43 8.18 -6.00
N ASN A 73 2.63 9.20 -6.84
CA ASN A 73 1.94 9.34 -8.12
C ASN A 73 2.86 9.58 -9.34
N CYS A 74 4.17 9.32 -9.25
CA CYS A 74 5.11 9.56 -10.34
C CYS A 74 5.04 8.46 -11.42
N ASN A 75 5.47 8.76 -12.66
CA ASN A 75 5.58 7.77 -13.75
C ASN A 75 4.28 6.93 -13.97
N ASN A 76 3.14 7.59 -13.85
CA ASN A 76 1.80 7.01 -13.78
C ASN A 76 1.12 6.75 -15.14
N ASN A 77 1.87 6.86 -16.25
CA ASN A 77 1.38 6.72 -17.63
C ASN A 77 0.20 7.63 -17.99
N ASN A 78 0.02 8.76 -17.30
CA ASN A 78 -1.12 9.67 -17.44
C ASN A 78 -2.48 9.00 -17.20
N ILE A 79 -2.51 7.88 -16.46
CA ILE A 79 -3.75 7.23 -16.06
C ILE A 79 -4.33 8.02 -14.87
N ASP A 80 -5.64 8.24 -14.88
CA ASP A 80 -6.37 8.98 -13.84
C ASP A 80 -6.09 8.41 -12.42
N VAL A 81 -5.88 9.31 -11.45
CA VAL A 81 -5.69 8.96 -10.03
C VAL A 81 -6.91 8.21 -9.47
N LYS A 82 -8.12 8.58 -9.89
CA LYS A 82 -9.39 7.94 -9.50
C LYS A 82 -9.51 6.52 -10.02
N GLN A 83 -8.72 6.13 -11.02
CA GLN A 83 -8.65 4.76 -11.52
C GLN A 83 -7.59 3.93 -10.79
N ARG A 84 -6.39 4.50 -10.54
CA ARG A 84 -5.26 3.74 -9.98
C ARG A 84 -5.32 3.55 -8.47
N TYR A 85 -5.62 4.61 -7.72
CA TYR A 85 -5.59 4.55 -6.25
C TYR A 85 -6.60 3.54 -5.65
N PRO A 86 -7.85 3.42 -6.15
CA PRO A 86 -8.78 2.40 -5.66
C PRO A 86 -8.32 0.96 -5.87
N ILE A 87 -7.52 0.68 -6.91
CA ILE A 87 -6.98 -0.66 -7.18
C ILE A 87 -6.05 -1.10 -6.05
N MET A 88 -5.09 -0.23 -5.65
CA MET A 88 -4.21 -0.51 -4.53
C MET A 88 -4.97 -0.56 -3.19
N SER A 89 -5.96 0.32 -2.98
CA SER A 89 -6.83 0.26 -1.79
C SER A 89 -7.50 -1.11 -1.66
N LYS A 90 -8.11 -1.62 -2.74
CA LYS A 90 -8.72 -2.95 -2.78
C LYS A 90 -7.69 -4.08 -2.59
N ALA A 91 -6.50 -3.92 -3.14
CA ALA A 91 -5.42 -4.89 -2.97
C ALA A 91 -4.96 -4.99 -1.51
N LEU A 92 -4.81 -3.85 -0.80
CA LEU A 92 -4.47 -3.82 0.62
C LEU A 92 -5.56 -4.46 1.48
N LEU A 93 -6.83 -4.15 1.20
CA LEU A 93 -7.99 -4.77 1.84
C LEU A 93 -7.96 -6.31 1.74
N ASN A 94 -7.61 -6.83 0.57
CA ASN A 94 -7.57 -8.27 0.30
C ASN A 94 -6.23 -8.93 0.70
N SER A 95 -5.29 -8.18 1.25
CA SER A 95 -3.95 -8.68 1.57
C SER A 95 -3.90 -9.56 2.82
N GLY A 96 -4.94 -9.54 3.65
CA GLY A 96 -5.01 -10.27 4.92
C GLY A 96 -4.34 -9.57 6.11
N ARG A 97 -3.92 -8.30 5.95
CA ARG A 97 -3.40 -7.45 7.02
C ARG A 97 -3.96 -6.04 6.89
N SER A 98 -4.37 -5.42 8.00
CA SER A 98 -4.72 -4.00 8.01
C SER A 98 -3.46 -3.16 7.81
N ILE A 99 -3.41 -2.41 6.69
CA ILE A 99 -2.31 -1.54 6.31
C ILE A 99 -2.88 -0.15 6.11
N PHE A 100 -2.41 0.83 6.87
CA PHE A 100 -2.82 2.22 6.71
C PHE A 100 -2.38 2.73 5.33
N TYR A 101 -3.32 3.27 4.57
CA TYR A 101 -3.09 3.69 3.19
C TYR A 101 -3.00 5.22 3.08
N SER A 102 -1.81 5.73 2.78
CA SER A 102 -1.55 7.16 2.62
C SER A 102 -1.36 7.51 1.16
N LEU A 103 -2.36 8.17 0.60
CA LEU A 103 -2.35 8.69 -0.76
C LEU A 103 -1.40 9.89 -0.87
N CYS A 104 -0.64 9.95 -1.95
CA CYS A 104 0.33 11.02 -2.22
C CYS A 104 0.30 11.38 -3.71
N GLU A 105 -0.78 12.03 -4.16
CA GLU A 105 -0.90 12.55 -5.53
C GLU A 105 -0.74 14.08 -5.63
N TRP A 106 -0.37 14.72 -4.52
CA TRP A 106 -0.07 16.15 -4.40
C TRP A 106 -1.29 17.08 -4.53
N GLY A 107 -2.50 16.56 -4.37
CA GLY A 107 -3.74 17.36 -4.48
C GLY A 107 -4.25 17.48 -5.92
N GLN A 108 -3.67 16.74 -6.86
CA GLN A 108 -4.23 16.51 -8.18
C GLN A 108 -5.64 15.92 -8.06
N GLU A 109 -6.57 16.46 -8.84
CA GLU A 109 -7.98 16.02 -8.86
C GLU A 109 -8.71 16.15 -7.51
N ASP A 110 -8.20 16.96 -6.58
CA ASP A 110 -8.78 17.24 -5.26
C ASP A 110 -9.17 15.95 -4.49
N PRO A 111 -8.20 15.28 -3.83
CA PRO A 111 -8.44 14.02 -3.13
C PRO A 111 -9.57 14.07 -2.11
N SER A 112 -9.88 15.25 -1.57
CA SER A 112 -10.98 15.41 -0.62
C SER A 112 -12.36 15.09 -1.23
N THR A 113 -12.48 15.11 -2.56
CA THR A 113 -13.74 14.89 -3.27
C THR A 113 -14.00 13.42 -3.64
N TRP A 114 -12.98 12.57 -3.63
CA TRP A 114 -13.09 11.20 -4.14
C TRP A 114 -12.41 10.15 -3.27
N ALA A 115 -11.38 10.52 -2.49
CA ALA A 115 -10.80 9.60 -1.54
C ALA A 115 -11.84 9.38 -0.44
N PRO A 116 -12.13 8.12 -0.05
CA PRO A 116 -13.03 7.88 1.05
C PRO A 116 -12.47 8.57 2.31
N PRO A 117 -13.33 9.01 3.23
CA PRO A 117 -12.88 9.44 4.55
C PRO A 117 -11.98 8.36 5.17
N LEU A 118 -11.05 8.76 6.04
CA LEU A 118 -10.09 7.89 6.74
C LEU A 118 -10.81 6.79 7.53
N GLU A 119 -11.28 5.76 6.85
CA GLU A 119 -11.82 4.56 7.45
C GLU A 119 -10.67 3.58 7.59
N ILE A 120 -10.45 3.13 8.82
CA ILE A 120 -9.60 1.97 9.09
C ILE A 120 -10.22 0.82 8.31
N VAL A 121 -9.65 0.55 7.14
CA VAL A 121 -10.06 -0.51 6.23
C VAL A 121 -9.73 -1.84 6.93
N GLY A 122 -10.71 -2.35 7.67
CA GLY A 122 -10.55 -3.58 8.44
C GLY A 122 -11.65 -3.84 9.47
N GLU A 123 -12.09 -2.83 10.23
CA GLU A 123 -13.00 -3.08 11.36
C GLU A 123 -14.46 -2.66 11.14
N LEU A 124 -14.73 -1.61 10.35
CA LEU A 124 -16.09 -1.06 10.25
C LEU A 124 -16.93 -1.61 9.09
N LEU A 125 -16.31 -2.02 7.97
CA LEU A 125 -17.06 -2.54 6.83
C LEU A 125 -17.65 -3.94 7.10
N GLU A 126 -16.96 -4.78 7.86
CA GLU A 126 -17.53 -6.06 8.32
C GLU A 126 -18.71 -5.83 9.26
N ILE A 127 -18.67 -4.82 10.13
CA ILE A 127 -19.81 -4.51 11.01
C ILE A 127 -20.99 -4.04 10.18
N PHE A 128 -20.82 -3.07 9.28
CA PHE A 128 -21.94 -2.57 8.46
C PHE A 128 -22.57 -3.64 7.55
N LEU A 129 -21.76 -4.53 6.98
CA LEU A 129 -22.27 -5.61 6.13
C LEU A 129 -22.83 -6.81 6.94
N LYS A 130 -22.34 -7.06 8.16
CA LYS A 130 -22.84 -8.16 9.01
C LYS A 130 -24.02 -7.77 9.91
N THR A 131 -24.16 -6.51 10.30
CA THR A 131 -25.25 -6.09 11.22
C THR A 131 -26.52 -5.67 10.50
N GLY A 132 -26.48 -5.42 9.18
CA GLY A 132 -27.69 -5.05 8.44
C GLY A 132 -28.43 -3.84 9.02
N ILE A 133 -27.74 -2.95 9.72
CA ILE A 133 -28.34 -1.73 10.26
C ILE A 133 -28.16 -0.63 9.22
N GLY A 134 -29.12 -0.58 8.30
CA GLY A 134 -29.31 0.53 7.37
C GLY A 134 -30.78 0.61 7.00
N ASN A 135 -31.50 1.49 7.72
CA ASN A 135 -32.78 2.05 7.28
C ASN A 135 -32.57 2.93 6.04
#